data_AF-A0A2S2NYV0-F1
#
_entry.id   AF-A0A2S2NYV0-F1
#
_cell.length_a   1.000
_cell.length_b   1.000
_cell.length_c   1.000
_cell.angle_alpha   90.00
_cell.angle_beta   90.00
_cell.angle_gamma   90.00
#
_symmetry.space_group_name_H-M   'P 1'
#
loop_
_entity.id
_entity.type
_entity.pdbx_description
1 polymer ?
#
loop_
_entity_poly.entity_id
_entity_poly.type
_entity_poly.pdbx_seq_one_letter_code
_entity_poly.pdbx_strand_id
1 'polypeptide(L)'
;SKIFSKMMLNVKPGEINVSFDMMQNQAIPKLSVTDTFYSRQIWVYNLTFVFNFGNSDQSSKNCYLYTWVESESGRGPNEICSALLNFLEQLEERVKNEDSPPKILNLFSDSCSAQNKNQFTISTLLYYINCRQTVFDKINHIFPVRGHSYILDVKNLMRFFVVPENASEFYKDIFKPNDIIINAEDVLENENGIPLYTEDSF
;
A
#
# COMPACT_ATOMS: atom_id res chain seq x y z
N SER A 1 -22.17 -8.47 1.53
CA SER A 1 -23.13 -7.78 0.64
C SER A 1 -22.70 -8.01 -0.79
N LYS A 2 -23.54 -8.66 -1.60
CA LYS A 2 -23.16 -9.13 -2.95
C LYS A 2 -23.23 -8.04 -4.03
N ILE A 3 -23.95 -6.94 -3.78
CA ILE A 3 -24.21 -5.90 -4.80
C ILE A 3 -22.95 -5.07 -5.06
N PHE A 4 -22.29 -4.58 -4.02
CA PHE A 4 -21.06 -3.80 -4.16
C PHE A 4 -19.96 -4.61 -4.84
N SER A 5 -19.72 -5.84 -4.39
CA SER A 5 -18.76 -6.74 -5.03
C SER A 5 -19.14 -7.09 -6.48
N LYS A 6 -20.43 -7.29 -6.77
CA LYS A 6 -20.90 -7.50 -8.15
C LYS A 6 -20.67 -6.27 -9.03
N MET A 7 -20.79 -5.07 -8.49
CA MET A 7 -20.49 -3.83 -9.22
C MET A 7 -18.99 -3.67 -9.47
N MET A 8 -18.14 -4.02 -8.50
CA MET A 8 -16.68 -4.03 -8.69
C MET A 8 -16.26 -4.97 -9.82
N LEU A 9 -16.86 -6.17 -9.89
CA LEU A 9 -16.55 -7.18 -10.90
C LEU A 9 -17.17 -6.91 -12.28
N ASN A 10 -18.17 -6.03 -12.35
CA ASN A 10 -18.84 -5.69 -13.60
C ASN A 10 -18.05 -4.60 -14.35
N VAL A 11 -17.09 -5.02 -15.16
CA VAL A 11 -16.28 -4.15 -16.00
C VAL A 11 -16.96 -3.96 -17.35
N LYS A 12 -17.17 -2.72 -17.77
CA LYS A 12 -17.70 -2.38 -19.10
C LYS A 12 -16.56 -2.03 -20.06
N PRO A 13 -16.75 -2.18 -21.38
CA PRO A 13 -15.77 -1.73 -22.37
C PRO A 13 -15.46 -0.23 -22.21
N GLY A 14 -14.16 0.12 -22.21
CA GLY A 14 -13.70 1.51 -22.03
C GLY A 14 -13.70 2.01 -20.58
N GLU A 15 -14.06 1.17 -19.61
CA GLU A 15 -13.96 1.44 -18.18
C GLU A 15 -12.91 0.54 -17.52
N ILE A 16 -12.26 1.04 -16.47
CA ILE A 16 -11.39 0.24 -15.62
C ILE A 16 -11.81 0.34 -14.16
N ASN A 17 -11.91 -0.81 -13.51
CA ASN A 17 -12.33 -0.92 -12.12
C ASN A 17 -11.13 -1.24 -11.24
N VAL A 18 -10.87 -0.39 -10.24
CA VAL A 18 -9.78 -0.57 -9.28
C VAL A 18 -10.37 -0.46 -7.88
N SER A 19 -10.07 -1.43 -7.03
CA SER A 19 -10.35 -1.33 -5.60
C SER A 19 -9.08 -0.96 -4.85
N PHE A 20 -9.18 -0.09 -3.84
CA PHE A 20 -8.05 0.21 -2.99
C PHE A 20 -8.46 0.32 -1.54
N ASP A 21 -7.58 -0.16 -0.66
CA ASP A 21 -7.77 -0.10 0.78
C ASP A 21 -6.44 -0.19 1.52
N MET A 22 -6.43 0.33 2.74
CA MET A 22 -5.30 0.18 3.64
C MET A 22 -5.46 -1.10 4.46
N MET A 23 -4.45 -1.96 4.44
CA MET A 23 -4.48 -3.21 5.19
C MET A 23 -4.36 -2.94 6.70
N GLN A 24 -4.80 -3.91 7.50
CA GLN A 24 -4.55 -3.89 8.94
C GLN A 24 -3.04 -3.77 9.19
N ASN A 25 -2.65 -2.79 10.03
CA ASN A 25 -1.26 -2.57 10.43
C ASN A 25 -0.63 -3.90 10.88
N GLN A 26 0.54 -4.22 10.33
CA GLN A 26 1.28 -5.43 10.70
C GLN A 26 2.38 -5.05 11.67
N ALA A 27 2.37 -5.64 12.86
CA ALA A 27 3.46 -5.49 13.81
C ALA A 27 4.66 -6.35 13.38
N ILE A 28 5.85 -5.75 13.40
CA ILE A 28 7.12 -6.44 13.19
C ILE A 28 8.12 -6.08 14.32
N PRO A 29 9.04 -6.99 14.69
CA PRO A 29 9.16 -8.36 14.20
C PRO A 29 8.15 -9.31 14.88
N LYS A 30 7.56 -10.22 14.09
CA LYS A 30 6.83 -11.39 14.60
C LYS A 30 7.85 -12.47 14.97
N LEU A 31 8.19 -12.54 16.24
CA LEU A 31 9.06 -13.58 16.81
C LEU A 31 8.27 -14.40 17.83
N SER A 32 8.51 -15.70 17.86
CA SER A 32 7.84 -16.65 18.76
C SER A 32 8.45 -16.66 20.18
N VAL A 33 9.47 -15.84 20.44
CA VAL A 33 10.12 -15.72 21.73
C VAL A 33 9.36 -14.75 22.64
N THR A 34 9.22 -15.12 23.90
CA THR A 34 8.49 -14.36 24.92
C THR A 34 9.07 -12.96 25.14
N ASP A 35 10.37 -12.77 24.90
CA ASP A 35 11.05 -11.50 25.15
C ASP A 35 10.62 -10.40 24.17
N THR A 36 10.29 -10.76 22.92
CA THR A 36 9.73 -9.80 21.94
C THR A 36 8.35 -9.29 22.29
N PHE A 37 7.62 -9.94 23.21
CA PHE A 37 6.37 -9.40 23.74
C PHE A 37 6.58 -8.11 24.53
N TYR A 38 7.76 -7.95 25.15
CA TYR A 38 8.12 -6.77 25.94
C TYR A 38 8.85 -5.70 25.13
N SER A 39 9.30 -6.03 23.92
CA SER A 39 9.92 -5.09 22.99
C SER A 39 8.87 -4.29 22.22
N ARG A 40 9.20 -3.03 21.88
CA ARG A 40 8.35 -2.19 21.05
C ARG A 40 8.30 -2.74 19.63
N GLN A 41 7.12 -3.17 19.19
CA GLN A 41 6.88 -3.58 17.81
C GLN A 41 6.68 -2.35 16.92
N ILE A 42 7.29 -2.37 15.74
CA ILE A 42 7.18 -1.35 14.69
C ILE A 42 5.99 -1.71 13.81
N TRP A 43 5.17 -0.72 13.46
CA TRP A 43 4.07 -0.91 12.52
C TRP A 43 4.54 -0.79 11.07
N VAL A 44 4.20 -1.80 10.27
CA VAL A 44 4.23 -1.76 8.81
C VAL A 44 2.84 -1.39 8.30
N TYR A 45 2.80 -0.38 7.44
CA TYR A 45 1.61 0.05 6.74
C TYR A 45 1.65 -0.47 5.31
N ASN A 46 0.51 -0.94 4.82
CA ASN A 46 0.36 -1.42 3.45
C ASN A 46 -0.91 -0.81 2.84
N LEU A 47 -0.73 -0.01 1.79
CA LEU A 47 -1.81 0.46 0.94
C LEU A 47 -1.80 -0.35 -0.35
N THR A 48 -2.96 -0.89 -0.71
CA THR A 48 -3.07 -1.81 -1.84
C THR A 48 -4.09 -1.32 -2.84
N PHE A 49 -3.71 -1.34 -4.11
CA PHE A 49 -4.59 -1.13 -5.25
C PHE A 49 -4.70 -2.45 -6.02
N VAL A 50 -5.91 -2.88 -6.33
CA VAL A 50 -6.19 -4.14 -7.03
C VAL A 50 -7.10 -3.86 -8.21
N PHE A 51 -6.72 -4.35 -9.38
CA PHE A 51 -7.61 -4.32 -10.54
C PHE A 51 -8.67 -5.40 -10.43
N ASN A 52 -9.93 -4.99 -10.55
CA ASN A 52 -11.05 -5.90 -10.48
C ASN A 52 -11.37 -6.38 -11.91
N PHE A 53 -10.69 -7.44 -12.36
CA PHE A 53 -10.92 -8.06 -13.67
C PHE A 53 -11.76 -9.34 -13.53
N GLY A 54 -13.07 -9.27 -13.29
CA GLY A 54 -13.95 -10.45 -13.30
C GLY A 54 -13.40 -11.70 -12.57
N ASN A 55 -13.69 -12.91 -13.10
CA ASN A 55 -13.22 -14.20 -12.56
C ASN A 55 -11.73 -14.51 -12.89
N SER A 56 -10.86 -13.52 -13.02
CA SER A 56 -9.43 -13.78 -13.24
C SER A 56 -8.67 -13.91 -11.92
N ASP A 57 -7.67 -14.79 -11.90
CA ASP A 57 -6.82 -14.99 -10.73
C ASP A 57 -6.05 -13.71 -10.38
N GLN A 58 -6.07 -13.36 -9.10
CA GLN A 58 -5.26 -12.26 -8.57
C GLN A 58 -3.78 -12.63 -8.75
N SER A 59 -3.06 -11.83 -9.54
CA SER A 59 -1.63 -11.99 -9.77
C SER A 59 -0.90 -10.70 -9.41
N SER A 60 0.42 -10.78 -9.20
CA SER A 60 1.27 -9.62 -8.93
C SER A 60 1.19 -8.53 -9.99
N LYS A 61 0.82 -8.87 -11.23
CA LYS A 61 0.63 -7.92 -12.34
C LYS A 61 -0.67 -7.11 -12.23
N ASN A 62 -1.59 -7.53 -11.37
CA ASN A 62 -2.91 -6.95 -11.20
C ASN A 62 -3.07 -6.25 -9.83
N CYS A 63 -1.97 -6.01 -9.13
CA CYS A 63 -1.96 -5.25 -7.89
C CYS A 63 -0.78 -4.28 -7.82
N TYR A 64 -0.99 -3.15 -7.17
CA TYR A 64 0.07 -2.25 -6.73
C TYR A 64 0.06 -2.20 -5.21
N LEU A 65 1.25 -2.29 -4.61
CA LEU A 65 1.44 -2.29 -3.17
C LEU A 65 2.39 -1.16 -2.80
N TYR A 66 1.96 -0.34 -1.86
CA TYR A 66 2.77 0.70 -1.25
C TYR A 66 2.96 0.33 0.21
N THR A 67 4.21 0.09 0.59
CA THR A 67 4.59 -0.35 1.93
C THR A 67 5.56 0.65 2.53
N TRP A 68 5.34 1.01 3.78
CA TRP A 68 6.25 1.85 4.55
C TRP A 68 6.12 1.52 6.04
N VAL A 69 7.13 1.88 6.83
CA VAL A 69 7.16 1.66 8.28
C VAL A 69 6.84 2.94 9.06
N GLU A 70 6.43 2.79 10.33
CA GLU A 70 6.11 3.93 11.20
C GLU A 70 7.26 4.93 11.40
N SER A 71 8.51 4.50 11.21
CA SER A 71 9.68 5.37 11.28
C SER A 71 9.87 6.24 10.04
N GLU A 72 9.33 5.83 8.89
CA GLU A 72 9.43 6.58 7.63
C GLU A 72 8.33 7.62 7.52
N SER A 73 7.08 7.20 7.75
CA SER A 73 5.94 8.12 7.78
C SER A 73 4.74 7.55 8.53
N GLY A 74 3.78 8.43 8.82
CA GLY A 74 2.49 8.08 9.39
C GLY A 74 1.56 7.43 8.36
N ARG A 75 0.28 7.31 8.73
CA ARG A 75 -0.78 6.78 7.86
C ARG A 75 -1.83 7.84 7.51
N GLY A 76 -1.36 9.07 7.37
CA GLY A 76 -2.19 10.23 7.18
C GLY A 76 -2.67 10.36 5.73
N PRO A 77 -3.51 11.37 5.45
CA PRO A 77 -4.00 11.61 4.11
C PRO A 77 -2.88 11.93 3.11
N ASN A 78 -1.75 12.50 3.55
CA ASN A 78 -0.64 12.87 2.65
C ASN A 78 0.03 11.64 2.03
N GLU A 79 0.27 10.60 2.82
CA GLU A 79 0.88 9.35 2.35
C GLU A 79 -0.08 8.65 1.37
N ILE A 80 -1.37 8.59 1.74
CA ILE A 80 -2.41 8.00 0.88
C ILE A 80 -2.53 8.76 -0.44
N CYS A 81 -2.55 10.10 -0.41
CA CYS A 81 -2.68 10.92 -1.62
C CYS A 81 -1.43 10.83 -2.50
N SER A 82 -0.24 10.75 -1.91
CA SER A 82 1.01 10.61 -2.66
C SER A 82 1.08 9.25 -3.37
N ALA A 83 0.73 8.18 -2.66
CA ALA A 83 0.63 6.84 -3.24
C ALA A 83 -0.46 6.77 -4.32
N LEU A 84 -1.62 7.39 -4.08
CA LEU A 84 -2.71 7.47 -5.06
C LEU A 84 -2.26 8.21 -6.34
N LEU A 85 -1.58 9.34 -6.21
CA LEU A 85 -1.09 10.09 -7.37
C LEU A 85 -0.09 9.27 -8.19
N ASN A 86 0.87 8.64 -7.51
CA ASN A 86 1.84 7.78 -8.17
C ASN A 86 1.18 6.55 -8.82
N PHE A 87 0.17 5.96 -8.18
CA PHE A 87 -0.61 4.87 -8.75
C PHE A 87 -1.33 5.30 -10.04
N LEU A 88 -1.96 6.47 -10.04
CA LEU A 88 -2.67 7.01 -11.21
C LEU A 88 -1.71 7.25 -12.39
N GLU A 89 -0.52 7.77 -12.12
CA GLU A 89 0.54 7.95 -13.14
C GLU A 89 0.97 6.59 -13.74
N GLN A 90 1.29 5.61 -12.90
CA GLN A 90 1.66 4.27 -13.36
C GLN A 90 0.54 3.58 -14.13
N LEU A 91 -0.70 3.77 -13.68
CA LEU A 91 -1.88 3.25 -14.34
C LEU A 91 -2.03 3.84 -15.75
N GLU A 92 -1.90 5.14 -15.88
CA GLU A 92 -1.96 5.83 -17.16
C GLU A 92 -0.87 5.35 -18.11
N GLU A 93 0.37 5.21 -17.63
CA GLU A 93 1.47 4.67 -18.45
C GLU A 93 1.19 3.27 -18.97
N ARG A 94 0.51 2.45 -18.17
CA ARG A 94 0.12 1.09 -18.55
C ARG A 94 -0.92 1.09 -19.67
N VAL A 95 -1.90 2.00 -19.63
CA VAL A 95 -3.07 1.94 -20.54
C VAL A 95 -2.97 2.89 -21.74
N LYS A 96 -2.10 3.91 -21.71
CA LYS A 96 -2.01 4.94 -22.77
C LYS A 96 -1.66 4.41 -24.16
N ASN A 97 -0.98 3.27 -24.22
CA ASN A 97 -0.52 2.65 -25.47
C ASN A 97 -1.49 1.57 -25.98
N GLU A 98 -2.62 1.35 -25.32
CA GLU A 98 -3.65 0.43 -25.80
C GLU A 98 -4.36 1.01 -27.03
N ASP A 99 -4.77 0.15 -27.98
CA ASP A 99 -5.46 0.58 -29.22
C ASP A 99 -6.76 1.38 -28.93
N SER A 100 -7.39 1.09 -27.80
CA SER A 100 -8.56 1.81 -27.29
C SER A 100 -8.41 2.04 -25.78
N PRO A 101 -7.76 3.14 -25.36
CA PRO A 101 -7.47 3.38 -23.96
C PRO A 101 -8.77 3.64 -23.17
N PRO A 102 -8.89 3.12 -21.94
CA PRO A 102 -10.06 3.34 -21.11
C PRO A 102 -10.20 4.82 -20.75
N LYS A 103 -11.43 5.33 -20.86
CA LYS A 103 -11.75 6.73 -20.58
C LYS A 103 -12.35 6.96 -19.20
N ILE A 104 -12.83 5.90 -18.56
CA ILE A 104 -13.50 5.98 -17.26
C ILE A 104 -12.74 5.11 -16.25
N LEU A 105 -12.31 5.74 -15.15
CA LEU A 105 -11.71 5.06 -14.01
C LEU A 105 -12.72 4.98 -12.86
N ASN A 106 -13.05 3.76 -12.44
CA ASN A 106 -13.90 3.50 -11.28
C ASN A 106 -13.03 3.06 -10.10
N LEU A 107 -12.87 3.94 -9.12
CA LEU A 107 -12.17 3.70 -7.87
C LEU A 107 -13.15 3.27 -6.79
N PHE A 108 -12.96 2.06 -6.24
CA PHE A 108 -13.75 1.52 -5.15
C PHE A 108 -12.94 1.51 -3.87
N SER A 109 -13.44 2.14 -2.81
CA SER A 109 -12.78 2.12 -1.50
C SER A 109 -13.80 2.03 -0.37
N ASP A 110 -13.32 1.75 0.83
CA ASP A 110 -14.15 1.87 2.02
C ASP A 110 -14.50 3.35 2.32
N SER A 111 -15.44 3.57 3.24
CA SER A 111 -15.87 4.92 3.66
C SER A 111 -15.05 5.48 4.83
N CYS A 112 -13.83 5.00 5.08
CA CYS A 112 -13.00 5.47 6.19
C CYS A 112 -12.65 6.94 5.98
N SER A 113 -13.18 7.82 6.82
CA SER A 113 -12.96 9.27 6.70
C SER A 113 -11.54 9.71 7.01
N ALA A 114 -10.76 8.89 7.71
CA ALA A 114 -9.37 9.20 7.98
C ALA A 114 -8.47 8.92 6.76
N GLN A 115 -8.85 7.96 5.91
CA GLN A 115 -7.97 7.41 4.88
C GLN A 115 -8.50 7.62 3.47
N ASN A 116 -9.70 7.14 3.19
CA ASN A 116 -10.21 7.03 1.82
C ASN A 116 -11.29 8.06 1.50
N LYS A 117 -12.19 8.37 2.45
CA LYS A 117 -13.32 9.30 2.26
C LYS A 117 -13.05 10.65 2.94
N ASN A 118 -12.05 11.37 2.46
CA ASN A 118 -11.67 12.69 2.97
C ASN A 118 -11.48 13.72 1.85
N GLN A 119 -11.41 15.00 2.24
CA GLN A 119 -11.25 16.11 1.30
C GLN A 119 -9.93 16.08 0.54
N PHE A 120 -8.86 15.52 1.11
CA PHE A 120 -7.54 15.47 0.50
C PHE A 120 -7.55 14.49 -0.67
N THR A 121 -8.06 13.27 -0.47
CA THR A 121 -8.21 12.25 -1.53
C THR A 121 -9.04 12.80 -2.68
N ILE A 122 -10.18 13.42 -2.40
CA ILE A 122 -11.02 14.03 -3.45
C ILE A 122 -10.30 15.18 -4.17
N SER A 123 -9.58 16.03 -3.43
CA SER A 123 -8.81 17.12 -4.03
C SER A 123 -7.67 16.61 -4.92
N THR A 124 -6.99 15.52 -4.53
CA THR A 124 -5.97 14.87 -5.35
C THR A 124 -6.55 14.30 -6.63
N LEU A 125 -7.72 13.66 -6.58
CA LEU A 125 -8.41 13.16 -7.78
C LEU A 125 -8.83 14.30 -8.72
N LEU A 126 -9.36 15.40 -8.16
CA LEU A 126 -9.73 16.59 -8.93
C LEU A 126 -8.51 17.27 -9.56
N TYR A 127 -7.41 17.38 -8.81
CA TYR A 127 -6.15 17.88 -9.34
C TYR A 127 -5.65 17.01 -10.50
N TYR A 128 -5.64 15.70 -10.33
CA TYR A 128 -5.15 14.78 -11.35
C TYR A 128 -5.98 14.89 -12.64
N ILE A 129 -7.31 14.91 -12.56
CA ILE A 129 -8.14 14.97 -13.78
C ILE A 129 -8.14 16.33 -14.48
N ASN A 130 -8.01 17.45 -13.75
CA ASN A 130 -8.11 18.80 -14.34
C ASN A 130 -6.75 19.41 -14.69
N CYS A 131 -5.70 19.09 -13.94
CA CYS A 131 -4.40 19.75 -14.07
C CYS A 131 -3.34 18.88 -14.75
N ARG A 132 -3.57 17.56 -14.86
CA ARG A 132 -2.69 16.67 -15.63
C ARG A 132 -3.34 16.34 -16.97
N GLN A 133 -2.52 16.19 -18.00
CA GLN A 133 -2.97 15.67 -19.29
C GLN A 133 -3.17 14.17 -19.15
N THR A 134 -4.32 13.76 -18.62
CA THR A 134 -4.66 12.36 -18.39
C THR A 134 -5.44 11.75 -19.56
N VAL A 135 -5.29 10.44 -19.78
CA VAL A 135 -6.13 9.68 -20.71
C VAL A 135 -7.60 9.56 -20.26
N PHE A 136 -7.88 9.74 -18.97
CA PHE A 136 -9.20 9.56 -18.38
C PHE A 136 -10.07 10.81 -18.47
N ASP A 137 -11.27 10.66 -19.03
CA ASP A 137 -12.27 11.74 -19.09
C ASP A 137 -13.10 11.82 -17.80
N LYS A 138 -13.15 10.72 -17.04
CA LYS A 138 -13.96 10.63 -15.81
C LYS A 138 -13.34 9.70 -14.77
N ILE A 139 -13.29 10.16 -13.52
CA ILE A 139 -12.97 9.33 -12.36
C ILE A 139 -14.20 9.25 -11.44
N ASN A 140 -14.70 8.04 -11.19
CA ASN A 140 -15.77 7.77 -10.22
C ASN A 140 -15.15 7.21 -8.94
N HIS A 141 -15.32 7.90 -7.81
CA HIS A 141 -14.94 7.37 -6.49
C HIS A 141 -16.18 6.83 -5.77
N ILE A 142 -16.26 5.50 -5.65
CA ILE A 142 -17.46 4.76 -5.29
C ILE A 142 -17.27 4.11 -3.92
N PHE A 143 -18.20 4.39 -3.02
CA PHE A 143 -18.19 3.92 -1.63
C PHE A 143 -19.34 2.95 -1.35
N PRO A 144 -19.14 1.94 -0.49
CA PRO A 144 -20.22 1.07 -0.07
C PRO A 144 -21.19 1.80 0.87
N VAL A 145 -22.47 1.44 0.79
CA VAL A 145 -23.47 1.84 1.79
C VAL A 145 -23.18 1.11 3.12
N ARG A 146 -23.39 1.80 4.26
CA ARG A 146 -23.17 1.22 5.60
C ARG A 146 -23.91 -0.10 5.77
N GLY A 147 -23.26 -1.11 6.37
CA GLY A 147 -23.79 -2.47 6.52
C GLY A 147 -23.52 -3.39 5.31
N HIS A 148 -22.87 -2.87 4.26
CA HIS A 148 -22.60 -3.59 3.01
C HIS A 148 -21.14 -3.53 2.54
N SER A 149 -20.21 -3.21 3.46
CA SER A 149 -18.80 -2.86 3.24
C SER A 149 -17.85 -3.99 2.83
N TYR A 150 -18.32 -5.01 2.11
CA TYR A 150 -17.47 -6.18 1.82
C TYR A 150 -16.66 -6.00 0.52
N ILE A 151 -15.40 -5.56 0.66
CA ILE A 151 -14.40 -5.56 -0.42
C ILE A 151 -13.67 -6.90 -0.40
N LEU A 152 -14.15 -7.86 -1.19
CA LEU A 152 -13.66 -9.24 -1.19
C LEU A 152 -12.24 -9.36 -1.77
N ASP A 153 -11.93 -8.59 -2.82
CA ASP A 153 -10.71 -8.80 -3.60
C ASP A 153 -9.44 -8.32 -2.86
N VAL A 154 -9.49 -7.15 -2.21
CA VAL A 154 -8.38 -6.67 -1.36
C VAL A 154 -8.17 -7.59 -0.15
N LYS A 155 -9.24 -8.16 0.42
CA LYS A 155 -9.13 -9.15 1.51
C LYS A 155 -8.60 -10.50 1.06
N ASN A 156 -8.89 -10.94 -0.17
CA ASN A 156 -8.27 -12.14 -0.71
C ASN A 156 -6.76 -11.92 -0.91
N LEU A 157 -6.35 -10.71 -1.31
CA LEU A 157 -4.95 -10.34 -1.36
C LEU A 157 -4.28 -10.40 0.03
N MET A 158 -5.00 -10.08 1.12
CA MET A 158 -4.47 -10.22 2.49
C MET A 158 -3.98 -11.64 2.81
N ARG A 159 -4.48 -12.69 2.15
CA ARG A 159 -4.01 -14.07 2.36
C ARG A 159 -2.55 -14.26 1.94
N PHE A 160 -2.06 -13.46 0.99
CA PHE A 160 -0.67 -13.54 0.51
C PHE A 160 0.31 -12.71 1.35
N PHE A 161 -0.18 -11.78 2.18
CA PHE A 161 0.64 -10.86 2.97
C PHE A 161 0.58 -11.13 4.48
N VAL A 162 0.06 -12.29 4.89
CA VAL A 162 0.26 -12.77 6.27
C VAL A 162 1.75 -13.04 6.42
N VAL A 163 2.46 -12.11 7.08
CA VAL A 163 3.86 -12.33 7.50
C VAL A 163 3.88 -13.65 8.28
N PRO A 164 4.56 -14.69 7.76
CA PRO A 164 4.53 -16.02 8.37
C PRO A 164 5.12 -15.97 9.77
N GLU A 165 4.69 -16.87 10.65
CA GLU A 165 5.16 -16.90 12.05
C GLU A 165 6.68 -17.06 12.15
N ASN A 166 7.30 -17.66 11.13
CA ASN A 166 8.74 -17.78 10.99
C ASN A 166 9.29 -16.73 10.01
N ALA A 167 9.22 -15.46 10.40
CA ALA A 167 9.61 -14.32 9.55
C ALA A 167 11.10 -13.95 9.61
N SER A 168 11.93 -14.77 10.25
CA SER A 168 13.40 -14.57 10.34
C SER A 168 14.05 -14.30 8.97
N GLU A 169 13.56 -14.95 7.92
CA GLU A 169 14.07 -14.77 6.55
C GLU A 169 13.47 -13.55 5.82
N PHE A 170 12.22 -13.18 6.14
CA PHE A 170 11.53 -11.98 5.60
C PHE A 170 12.17 -10.67 6.09
N TYR A 171 12.74 -10.68 7.30
CA TYR A 171 13.36 -9.50 7.92
C TYR A 171 14.78 -9.20 7.44
N LYS A 172 15.46 -10.14 6.76
CA LYS A 172 16.84 -9.94 6.27
C LYS A 172 16.97 -8.79 5.26
N ASP A 173 15.91 -8.54 4.48
CA ASP A 173 15.90 -7.48 3.48
C ASP A 173 15.34 -6.15 4.01
N ILE A 174 14.48 -6.17 5.04
CA ILE A 174 13.86 -4.97 5.63
C ILE A 174 14.81 -4.23 6.58
N PHE A 175 15.66 -4.96 7.30
CA PHE A 175 16.63 -4.40 8.24
C PHE A 175 18.05 -4.36 7.70
N LYS A 176 18.26 -4.30 6.37
CA LYS A 176 19.55 -3.81 5.91
C LYS A 176 19.65 -2.39 6.43
N PRO A 177 20.63 -2.07 7.31
CA PRO A 177 20.95 -0.68 7.54
C PRO A 177 21.13 -0.10 6.13
N ASN A 178 20.56 1.08 5.85
CA ASN A 178 21.05 1.86 4.71
C ASN A 178 22.56 1.72 4.78
N ASP A 179 23.19 1.17 3.74
CA ASP A 179 24.64 1.17 3.66
C ASP A 179 25.01 2.64 3.75
N ILE A 180 25.29 3.09 4.97
CA ILE A 180 25.94 4.35 5.22
C ILE A 180 27.20 4.15 4.40
N ILE A 181 27.31 4.86 3.29
CA ILE A 181 28.57 4.97 2.57
C ILE A 181 29.47 5.73 3.54
N ILE A 182 30.04 4.98 4.48
CA ILE A 182 31.19 5.39 5.24
C ILE A 182 32.28 5.30 4.18
N ASN A 183 32.56 6.43 3.53
CA ASN A 183 33.82 6.58 2.83
C ASN A 183 34.90 6.22 3.84
N ALA A 184 35.82 5.34 3.44
CA ALA A 184 36.81 4.70 4.31
C ALA A 184 37.83 5.66 4.96
N GLU A 185 37.55 6.97 4.96
CA GLU A 185 38.41 8.03 5.48
C GLU A 185 37.90 8.61 6.83
N ASP A 186 36.65 8.38 7.24
CA ASP A 186 36.10 8.95 8.49
C ASP A 186 36.30 8.06 9.74
N VAL A 187 37.03 6.93 9.63
CA VAL A 187 37.17 5.94 10.72
C VAL A 187 38.27 6.31 11.74
N LEU A 188 39.02 7.40 11.57
CA LEU A 188 40.19 7.69 12.41
C LEU A 188 40.01 8.65 13.58
N GLU A 189 38.85 9.28 13.79
CA GLU A 189 38.68 10.16 14.96
C GLU A 189 37.30 10.01 15.59
N ASN A 190 37.15 9.02 16.47
CA ASN A 190 36.35 9.15 17.70
C ASN A 190 36.54 7.91 18.58
N GLU A 191 37.68 7.85 19.25
CA GLU A 191 37.88 7.04 20.46
C GLU A 191 36.98 7.57 21.59
N ASN A 192 35.66 7.30 21.54
CA ASN A 192 34.72 7.41 22.68
C ASN A 192 33.32 6.84 22.32
N GLY A 193 33.27 5.67 21.65
CA GLY A 193 32.03 4.97 21.34
C GLY A 193 31.53 4.11 22.51
N ILE A 194 30.25 4.27 22.87
CA ILE A 194 29.55 3.49 23.90
C ILE A 194 29.55 2.00 23.50
N PRO A 195 29.91 1.06 24.40
CA PRO A 195 29.95 -0.36 24.06
C PRO A 195 28.53 -0.90 23.85
N LEU A 196 28.31 -1.52 22.68
CA LEU A 196 27.17 -2.41 22.44
C LEU A 196 27.44 -3.73 23.18
N TYR A 197 26.47 -4.16 23.99
CA TYR A 197 26.53 -5.39 24.78
C TYR A 197 26.86 -6.61 23.93
N THR A 198 27.89 -7.36 24.33
CA THR A 198 28.20 -8.70 23.81
C THR A 198 27.66 -9.77 24.77
N GLU A 199 26.98 -10.78 24.25
CA GLU A 199 26.22 -11.82 24.97
C GLU A 199 27.04 -12.79 25.84
N ASP A 200 28.35 -12.58 26.02
CA ASP A 200 29.23 -13.50 26.78
C ASP A 200 29.50 -13.06 28.22
N SER A 201 28.51 -12.49 28.92
CA SER A 201 28.64 -12.22 30.36
C SER A 201 27.35 -12.56 31.14
N PHE A 202 27.25 -13.82 31.53
CA PHE A 202 26.53 -14.29 32.71
C PHE A 202 27.50 -15.01 33.64
#